data_AF-A0A358DE49-F1
#
_entry.id   AF-A0A358DE49-F1
#
_cell.length_a   1.000
_cell.length_b   1.000
_cell.length_c   1.000
_cell.angle_alpha   90.00
_cell.angle_beta   90.00
_cell.angle_gamma   90.00
#
_symmetry.space_group_name_H-M   'P 1'
#
loop_
_entity.id
_entity.type
_entity.pdbx_description
1 polymer ?
#
loop_
_entity_poly.entity_id
_entity_poly.type
_entity_poly.pdbx_seq_one_letter_code
_entity_poly.pdbx_strand_id
1 'polypeptide(L)'
;TFPDKAIDALDESGARVHISNISIPKVIEEMEEELKVVEQMKNDAVKAQKYELAASYRDKQRQLLLALEAEEQRWQKEIKEKPEIVDEEKIAEVVAMISGVPVQRIAQAEGQRLLEMKNELKAQVIGQDEAVDKIVKAIQRNRVGLKDPNKPIGTFMFLGPTGVGKTHLAKKLAEFLFDSHENLIRVDMSEYMEKFNVSRLVGAPPGYVGYEEGGQLTEKVRRRPYSVV
;
A
#
# COMPACT_ATOMS: atom_id res chain seq x y z
N THR A 1 3.03 -4.30 16.70
CA THR A 1 3.44 -3.14 17.52
C THR A 1 4.15 -2.12 16.64
N PHE A 2 4.36 -0.86 17.03
CA PHE A 2 5.06 0.13 16.16
C PHE A 2 6.46 -0.35 15.69
N PRO A 3 7.28 -1.00 16.53
CA PRO A 3 8.54 -1.61 16.11
C PRO A 3 8.42 -2.63 14.98
N ASP A 4 7.44 -3.54 15.03
CA ASP A 4 7.29 -4.59 14.00
C ASP A 4 6.99 -3.96 12.63
N LYS A 5 6.05 -2.99 12.60
CA LYS A 5 5.68 -2.32 11.34
C LYS A 5 6.81 -1.49 10.74
N ALA A 6 7.71 -0.96 11.58
CA ALA A 6 8.87 -0.23 11.13
C ALA A 6 9.89 -1.16 10.45
N ILE A 7 10.08 -2.37 10.99
CA ILE A 7 10.92 -3.40 10.40
C ILE A 7 10.31 -3.89 9.08
N ASP A 8 9.00 -4.16 9.06
CA ASP A 8 8.30 -4.57 7.83
C ASP A 8 8.47 -3.53 6.71
N ALA A 9 8.32 -2.23 7.03
CA ALA A 9 8.52 -1.16 6.07
C ALA A 9 9.97 -1.08 5.56
N LEU A 10 10.97 -1.28 6.43
CA LEU A 10 12.38 -1.28 6.05
C LEU A 10 12.73 -2.48 5.15
N ASP A 11 12.23 -3.67 5.50
CA ASP A 11 12.45 -4.89 4.74
C ASP A 11 11.83 -4.80 3.35
N GLU A 12 10.55 -4.39 3.27
CA GLU A 12 9.84 -4.24 2.01
C GLU A 12 10.44 -3.13 1.12
N SER A 13 10.97 -2.07 1.73
CA SER A 13 11.71 -1.03 1.01
C SER A 13 13.03 -1.54 0.44
N GLY A 14 13.80 -2.29 1.23
CA GLY A 14 15.03 -2.93 0.79
C GLY A 14 14.79 -3.89 -0.36
N ALA A 15 13.81 -4.77 -0.23
CA ALA A 15 13.45 -5.75 -1.26
C ALA A 15 13.01 -5.06 -2.56
N ARG A 16 12.19 -4.01 -2.48
CA ARG A 16 11.71 -3.30 -3.67
C ARG A 16 12.81 -2.57 -4.42
N VAL A 17 13.69 -1.87 -3.70
CA VAL A 17 14.83 -1.16 -4.30
C VAL A 17 15.78 -2.16 -4.95
N HIS A 18 16.01 -3.30 -4.28
CA HIS A 18 16.79 -4.40 -4.84
C HIS A 18 16.18 -4.91 -6.14
N ILE A 19 14.91 -5.31 -6.15
CA ILE A 19 14.23 -5.85 -7.35
C ILE A 19 14.21 -4.83 -8.51
N SER A 20 13.99 -3.55 -8.21
CA SER A 20 13.86 -2.51 -9.24
C SER A 20 15.18 -2.16 -9.91
N ASN A 21 16.31 -2.31 -9.18
CA ASN A 21 17.64 -1.95 -9.67
C ASN A 21 18.48 -3.17 -10.08
N ILE A 22 18.02 -4.40 -9.84
CA ILE A 22 18.64 -5.60 -10.38
C ILE A 22 18.32 -5.69 -11.88
N SER A 23 19.33 -5.46 -12.71
CA SER A 23 19.33 -5.87 -14.11
C SER A 23 20.18 -7.12 -14.27
N ILE A 24 19.60 -8.20 -14.78
CA ILE A 24 20.34 -9.41 -15.15
C ILE A 24 21.25 -9.04 -16.34
N PRO A 25 22.56 -9.31 -16.27
CA PRO A 25 23.47 -9.09 -17.39
C PRO A 25 23.03 -9.91 -18.61
N LYS A 26 23.03 -9.31 -19.80
CA LYS A 26 22.71 -10.01 -21.06
C LYS A 26 23.53 -11.27 -21.28
N VAL A 27 24.76 -11.30 -20.79
CA VAL A 27 25.65 -12.47 -20.87
C VAL A 27 25.05 -13.68 -20.16
N ILE A 28 24.41 -13.49 -19.00
CA ILE A 28 23.74 -14.56 -18.25
C ILE A 28 22.51 -15.03 -19.01
N GLU A 29 21.69 -14.10 -19.53
CA GLU A 29 20.51 -14.45 -20.36
C GLU A 29 20.90 -15.25 -21.61
N GLU A 30 21.93 -14.82 -22.33
CA GLU A 30 22.46 -15.50 -23.52
C GLU A 30 22.99 -16.91 -23.19
N MET A 31 23.68 -17.07 -22.05
CA MET A 31 24.17 -18.37 -21.58
C MET A 31 23.03 -19.32 -21.19
N GLU A 32 21.98 -18.82 -20.54
CA GLU A 32 20.77 -19.61 -20.22
C GLU A 32 20.02 -20.06 -21.49
N GLU A 33 19.92 -19.18 -22.50
CA GLU A 33 19.35 -19.52 -23.80
C GLU A 33 20.19 -20.58 -24.52
N GLU A 34 21.52 -20.43 -24.55
CA GLU A 34 22.40 -21.42 -25.14
C GLU A 34 22.29 -22.77 -24.41
N LEU A 35 22.17 -22.76 -23.08
CA LEU A 35 22.00 -23.96 -22.27
C LEU A 35 20.70 -24.70 -22.63
N LYS A 36 19.58 -23.98 -22.80
CA LYS A 36 18.30 -24.56 -23.26
C LYS A 36 18.43 -25.20 -24.63
N VAL A 37 19.11 -24.52 -25.56
CA VAL A 37 19.36 -25.04 -26.92
C VAL A 37 20.18 -26.34 -26.86
N VAL A 38 21.27 -26.35 -26.10
CA VAL A 38 22.14 -27.54 -25.96
C VAL A 38 21.41 -28.69 -25.27
N GLU A 39 20.57 -28.41 -24.28
CA GLU A 39 19.75 -29.42 -23.62
C GLU A 39 18.75 -30.07 -24.60
N GLN A 40 18.12 -29.26 -25.44
CA GLN A 40 17.21 -29.76 -26.47
C GLN A 40 17.95 -30.61 -27.51
N MET A 41 19.11 -30.13 -28.00
CA MET A 41 19.97 -30.88 -28.92
C MET A 41 20.43 -32.22 -28.35
N LYS A 42 20.80 -32.25 -27.05
CA LYS A 42 21.14 -33.48 -26.33
C LYS A 42 19.97 -34.45 -26.32
N ASN A 43 18.77 -33.98 -25.95
CA ASN A 43 17.58 -34.82 -25.88
C ASN A 43 17.19 -35.39 -27.25
N ASP A 44 17.31 -34.60 -28.31
CA ASP A 44 17.03 -35.06 -29.67
C ASP A 44 18.08 -36.06 -30.18
N ALA A 45 19.36 -35.87 -29.83
CA ALA A 45 20.41 -36.84 -30.13
C ALA A 45 20.19 -38.18 -29.41
N VAL A 46 19.71 -38.16 -28.17
CA VAL A 46 19.34 -39.38 -27.41
C VAL A 46 18.16 -40.09 -28.07
N LYS A 47 17.09 -39.36 -28.45
CA LYS A 47 15.94 -39.92 -29.16
C LYS A 47 16.33 -40.55 -30.50
N ALA A 48 17.27 -39.93 -31.21
CA ALA A 48 17.80 -40.43 -32.48
C ALA A 48 18.86 -41.55 -32.32
N GLN A 49 19.12 -42.01 -31.08
CA GLN A 49 20.14 -43.03 -30.75
C GLN A 49 21.58 -42.65 -31.20
N LYS A 50 21.85 -41.35 -31.35
CA LYS A 50 23.18 -40.82 -31.70
C LYS A 50 23.99 -40.57 -30.42
N TYR A 51 24.46 -41.64 -29.78
CA TYR A 51 25.07 -41.57 -28.45
C TYR A 51 26.36 -40.74 -28.36
N GLU A 52 27.22 -40.77 -29.39
CA GLU A 52 28.42 -39.93 -29.43
C GLU A 52 28.08 -38.43 -29.47
N LEU A 53 27.08 -38.06 -30.27
CA LEU A 53 26.61 -36.68 -30.37
C LEU A 53 25.91 -36.24 -29.07
N ALA A 54 25.16 -37.14 -28.42
CA ALA A 54 24.59 -36.86 -27.10
C ALA A 54 25.68 -36.67 -26.02
N ALA A 55 26.77 -37.41 -26.10
CA ALA A 55 27.92 -37.26 -25.21
C ALA A 55 28.61 -35.90 -25.40
N SER A 56 28.82 -35.46 -26.64
CA SER A 56 29.41 -34.14 -26.91
C SER A 56 28.52 -32.99 -26.41
N TYR A 57 27.20 -33.07 -26.61
CA TYR A 57 26.27 -32.07 -26.06
C TYR A 57 26.22 -32.10 -24.53
N ARG A 58 26.33 -33.27 -23.89
CA ARG A 58 26.43 -33.37 -22.42
C ARG A 58 27.68 -32.66 -21.89
N ASP A 59 28.81 -32.85 -22.55
CA ASP A 59 30.07 -32.24 -22.14
C ASP A 59 30.04 -30.71 -22.38
N LYS A 60 29.44 -30.26 -23.50
CA LYS A 60 29.16 -28.83 -23.75
C LYS A 60 28.22 -28.24 -22.69
N GLN A 61 27.14 -28.95 -22.34
CA GLN A 61 26.21 -28.53 -21.28
C GLN A 61 26.93 -28.34 -19.95
N ARG A 62 27.83 -29.27 -19.59
CA ARG A 62 28.64 -29.16 -18.37
C ARG A 62 29.55 -27.92 -18.40
N GLN A 63 30.19 -27.63 -19.53
CA GLN A 63 31.02 -26.43 -19.66
C GLN A 63 30.20 -25.14 -19.53
N LEU A 64 29.03 -25.08 -20.16
CA LEU A 64 28.13 -23.93 -20.06
C LEU A 64 27.61 -23.74 -18.64
N LEU A 65 27.25 -24.80 -17.92
CA LEU A 65 26.84 -24.72 -16.51
C LEU A 65 27.94 -24.15 -15.62
N LEU A 66 29.19 -24.61 -15.79
CA LEU A 66 30.32 -24.08 -15.02
C LEU A 66 30.61 -22.61 -15.33
N ALA A 67 30.47 -22.21 -16.60
CA ALA A 67 30.65 -20.81 -17.01
C ALA A 67 29.53 -19.92 -16.46
N LEU A 68 28.27 -20.38 -16.53
CA LEU A 68 27.11 -19.69 -15.99
C LEU A 68 27.24 -19.50 -14.48
N GLU A 69 27.58 -20.55 -13.73
CA GLU A 69 27.76 -20.46 -12.28
C GLU A 69 28.88 -19.47 -11.89
N ALA A 70 29.96 -19.42 -12.67
CA ALA A 70 31.05 -18.47 -12.44
C ALA A 70 30.60 -17.01 -12.70
N GLU A 71 29.83 -16.78 -13.76
CA GLU A 71 29.33 -15.43 -14.11
C GLU A 71 28.24 -14.97 -13.12
N GLU A 72 27.34 -15.85 -12.70
CA GLU A 72 26.37 -15.59 -11.63
C GLU A 72 27.05 -15.21 -10.32
N GLN A 73 28.09 -15.95 -9.91
CA GLN A 73 28.86 -15.62 -8.70
C GLN A 73 29.56 -14.26 -8.82
N ARG A 74 30.05 -13.92 -10.01
CA ARG A 74 30.67 -12.63 -10.28
C ARG A 74 29.66 -11.50 -10.16
N TRP A 75 28.51 -11.64 -10.82
CA TRP A 75 27.43 -10.68 -10.77
C TRP A 75 26.90 -10.48 -9.35
N GLN A 76 26.73 -11.55 -8.57
CA GLN A 76 26.35 -11.49 -7.16
C GLN A 76 27.37 -10.73 -6.30
N LYS A 77 28.68 -10.84 -6.60
CA LYS A 77 29.71 -10.04 -5.93
C LYS A 77 29.60 -8.57 -6.30
N GLU A 78 29.40 -8.25 -7.59
CA GLU A 78 29.25 -6.86 -8.04
C GLU A 78 28.03 -6.17 -7.42
N ILE A 79 26.91 -6.87 -7.29
CA ILE A 79 25.72 -6.37 -6.59
C ILE A 79 26.03 -6.09 -5.11
N LYS A 80 26.77 -6.99 -4.43
CA LYS A 80 27.16 -6.79 -3.02
C LYS A 80 28.13 -5.64 -2.82
N GLU A 81 29.02 -5.38 -3.78
CA GLU A 81 29.98 -4.28 -3.73
C GLU A 81 29.33 -2.91 -3.97
N LYS A 82 28.16 -2.88 -4.60
CA LYS A 82 27.39 -1.66 -4.89
C LYS A 82 26.01 -1.73 -4.24
N PRO A 83 25.92 -1.63 -2.90
CA PRO A 83 24.63 -1.63 -2.23
C PRO A 83 23.84 -0.38 -2.65
N GLU A 84 22.60 -0.61 -3.07
CA GLU A 84 21.65 0.45 -3.35
C GLU A 84 21.24 1.15 -2.06
N ILE A 85 21.20 2.48 -2.10
CA ILE A 85 20.84 3.29 -0.94
C ILE A 85 19.32 3.40 -0.87
N VAL A 86 18.75 2.97 0.26
CA VAL A 86 17.35 3.19 0.61
C VAL A 86 17.26 4.53 1.36
N ASP A 87 16.75 5.55 0.69
CA ASP A 87 16.53 6.89 1.25
C ASP A 87 15.11 7.03 1.84
N GLU A 88 14.86 8.18 2.47
CA GLU A 88 13.57 8.48 3.11
C GLU A 88 12.40 8.47 2.11
N GLU A 89 12.64 8.90 0.87
CA GLU A 89 11.61 8.95 -0.17
C GLU A 89 11.16 7.54 -0.57
N LYS A 90 12.12 6.62 -0.79
CA LYS A 90 11.84 5.21 -1.10
C LYS A 90 11.07 4.51 0.02
N ILE A 91 11.45 4.75 1.28
CA ILE A 91 10.73 4.19 2.43
C ILE A 91 9.30 4.71 2.45
N ALA A 92 9.13 6.01 2.21
CA ALA A 92 7.81 6.61 2.22
C ALA A 92 6.91 6.06 1.12
N GLU A 93 7.41 5.86 -0.10
CA GLU A 93 6.66 5.22 -1.19
C GLU A 93 6.16 3.82 -0.85
N VAL A 94 6.99 3.03 -0.19
CA VAL A 94 6.65 1.67 0.23
C VAL A 94 5.60 1.72 1.33
N VAL A 95 5.80 2.55 2.35
CA VAL A 95 4.79 2.77 3.41
C VAL A 95 3.47 3.24 2.81
N ALA A 96 3.50 4.13 1.82
CA ALA A 96 2.32 4.61 1.13
C ALA A 96 1.59 3.51 0.35
N MET A 97 2.34 2.63 -0.31
CA MET A 97 1.78 1.48 -1.03
C MET A 97 1.11 0.49 -0.07
N ILE A 98 1.79 0.13 1.03
CA ILE A 98 1.28 -0.82 2.03
C ILE A 98 0.06 -0.25 2.75
N SER A 99 0.13 1.02 3.14
CA SER A 99 -0.92 1.68 3.94
C SER A 99 -2.04 2.30 3.10
N GLY A 100 -1.82 2.50 1.81
CA GLY A 100 -2.69 3.29 0.94
C GLY A 100 -2.67 4.79 1.24
N VAL A 101 -1.71 5.29 2.03
CA VAL A 101 -1.62 6.70 2.45
C VAL A 101 -0.57 7.44 1.62
N PRO A 102 -0.92 8.48 0.85
CA PRO A 102 0.03 9.18 -0.03
C PRO A 102 1.25 9.78 0.69
N VAL A 103 2.44 9.59 0.09
CA VAL A 103 3.78 10.03 0.55
C VAL A 103 3.88 11.54 0.77
N GLN A 104 3.13 12.33 0.02
CA GLN A 104 3.15 13.80 0.02
C GLN A 104 2.81 14.44 1.39
N ARG A 105 2.54 13.63 2.42
CA ARG A 105 2.16 14.04 3.78
C ARG A 105 3.30 14.03 4.80
N ILE A 106 4.57 13.96 4.38
CA ILE A 106 5.67 14.00 5.34
C ILE A 106 5.77 15.41 5.97
N ALA A 107 5.37 15.45 7.24
CA ALA A 107 5.47 16.49 8.29
C ALA A 107 5.34 17.97 7.92
N GLN A 108 6.20 18.52 7.04
CA GLN A 108 6.21 19.95 6.70
C GLN A 108 5.09 20.33 5.72
N ALA A 109 4.86 19.52 4.67
CA ALA A 109 3.81 19.81 3.68
C ALA A 109 2.40 19.73 4.28
N GLU A 110 2.18 18.81 5.22
CA GLU A 110 0.87 18.63 5.87
C GLU A 110 0.50 19.82 6.77
N GLY A 111 1.47 20.43 7.45
CA GLY A 111 1.24 21.61 8.29
C GLY A 111 0.73 22.80 7.48
N GLN A 112 1.39 23.09 6.35
CA GLN A 112 0.95 24.16 5.45
C GLN A 112 -0.41 23.87 4.81
N ARG A 113 -0.62 22.63 4.36
CA ARG A 113 -1.92 22.18 3.83
C ARG A 113 -3.04 22.40 4.86
N LEU A 114 -2.84 22.05 6.12
CA LEU A 114 -3.84 22.27 7.17
C LEU A 114 -4.13 23.76 7.45
N LEU A 115 -3.19 24.68 7.18
CA LEU A 115 -3.44 26.11 7.27
C LEU A 115 -4.35 26.60 6.13
N GLU A 116 -4.19 26.03 4.93
CA GLU A 116 -4.95 26.38 3.73
C GLU A 116 -6.35 25.71 3.69
N MET A 117 -6.54 24.63 4.46
CA MET A 117 -7.77 23.84 4.56
C MET A 117 -9.06 24.66 4.68
N LYS A 118 -9.05 25.70 5.51
CA LYS A 118 -10.22 26.58 5.71
C LYS A 118 -10.61 27.26 4.41
N ASN A 119 -9.64 27.82 3.69
CA ASN A 119 -9.91 28.59 2.47
C ASN A 119 -10.36 27.66 1.35
N GLU A 120 -9.72 26.50 1.19
CA GLU A 120 -10.11 25.51 0.19
C GLU A 120 -11.53 24.97 0.41
N LEU A 121 -11.87 24.61 1.65
CA LEU A 121 -13.20 24.10 1.96
C LEU A 121 -14.29 25.17 1.77
N LYS A 122 -14.03 26.42 2.16
CA LYS A 122 -14.98 27.53 1.93
C LYS A 122 -15.16 27.86 0.45
N ALA A 123 -14.13 27.68 -0.38
CA ALA A 123 -14.24 27.87 -1.82
C ALA A 123 -15.13 26.81 -2.49
N GLN A 124 -15.18 25.60 -1.93
CA GLN A 124 -15.96 24.49 -2.49
C GLN A 124 -17.34 24.30 -1.85
N VAL A 125 -17.52 24.73 -0.59
CA VAL A 125 -18.77 24.54 0.18
C VAL A 125 -19.41 25.89 0.48
N ILE A 126 -20.40 26.26 -0.33
CA ILE A 126 -21.07 27.56 -0.26
C ILE A 126 -22.09 27.59 0.89
N GLY A 127 -22.04 28.64 1.72
CA GLY A 127 -23.05 28.90 2.75
C GLY A 127 -22.92 28.07 4.03
N GLN A 128 -21.76 27.41 4.25
CA GLN A 128 -21.47 26.58 5.43
C GLN A 128 -20.21 27.04 6.19
N ASP A 129 -19.84 28.31 6.06
CA ASP A 129 -18.64 28.92 6.63
C ASP A 129 -18.40 28.60 8.11
N GLU A 130 -19.43 28.71 8.94
CA GLU A 130 -19.33 28.46 10.38
C GLU A 130 -19.05 26.97 10.67
N ALA A 131 -19.66 26.06 9.91
CA ALA A 131 -19.43 24.63 10.04
C ALA A 131 -17.98 24.28 9.63
N VAL A 132 -17.50 24.84 8.53
CA VAL A 132 -16.11 24.69 8.07
C VAL A 132 -15.13 25.18 9.15
N ASP A 133 -15.37 26.38 9.71
CA ASP A 133 -14.50 26.95 10.74
C ASP A 133 -14.38 26.06 11.99
N LYS A 134 -15.50 25.46 12.43
CA LYS A 134 -15.51 24.53 13.58
C LYS A 134 -14.76 23.23 13.28
N ILE A 135 -14.93 22.68 12.07
CA ILE A 135 -14.27 21.43 11.65
C ILE A 135 -12.76 21.62 11.57
N VAL A 136 -12.31 22.65 10.85
CA VAL A 136 -10.89 22.94 10.67
C VAL A 136 -10.19 23.13 12.01
N LYS A 137 -10.79 23.91 12.93
CA LYS A 137 -10.25 24.11 14.27
C LYS A 137 -10.17 22.83 15.10
N ALA A 138 -11.09 21.88 14.92
CA ALA A 138 -11.04 20.59 15.61
C ALA A 138 -9.93 19.68 15.05
N ILE A 139 -9.74 19.65 13.73
CA ILE A 139 -8.72 18.84 13.07
C ILE A 139 -7.32 19.39 13.37
N GLN A 140 -7.12 20.70 13.27
CA GLN A 140 -5.84 21.34 13.61
C GLN A 140 -5.42 21.07 15.06
N ARG A 141 -6.37 21.09 16.01
CA ARG A 141 -6.11 20.74 17.42
C ARG A 141 -5.66 19.29 17.62
N ASN A 142 -6.25 18.35 16.86
CA ASN A 142 -5.81 16.95 16.93
C ASN A 142 -4.37 16.81 16.41
N ARG A 143 -4.01 17.51 15.33
CA ARG A 143 -2.67 17.41 14.73
C ARG A 143 -1.55 17.88 15.63
N VAL A 144 -1.77 18.91 16.46
CA VAL A 144 -0.77 19.40 17.42
C VAL A 144 -0.66 18.51 18.68
N GLY A 145 -1.24 17.30 18.66
CA GLY A 145 -1.11 16.32 19.74
C GLY A 145 -1.98 16.62 20.97
N LEU A 146 -2.92 17.57 20.89
CA LEU A 146 -3.77 17.97 22.02
C LEU A 146 -5.01 17.06 22.20
N LYS A 147 -5.02 15.85 21.62
CA LYS A 147 -6.14 14.90 21.70
C LYS A 147 -5.64 13.48 21.91
N ASP A 148 -6.46 12.69 22.60
CA ASP A 148 -6.28 11.24 22.81
C ASP A 148 -6.13 10.48 21.47
N PRO A 149 -5.04 9.72 21.27
CA PRO A 149 -4.80 8.90 20.09
C PRO A 149 -5.85 7.79 19.86
N ASN A 150 -6.56 7.37 20.92
CA ASN A 150 -7.60 6.32 20.83
C ASN A 150 -8.95 6.85 20.33
N LYS A 151 -9.02 8.11 19.90
CA LYS A 151 -10.25 8.74 19.39
C LYS A 151 -10.09 9.15 17.93
N PRO A 152 -11.18 9.18 17.15
CA PRO A 152 -11.14 9.71 15.77
C PRO A 152 -10.54 11.11 15.72
N ILE A 153 -9.94 11.51 14.60
CA ILE A 153 -9.35 12.87 14.41
C ILE A 153 -10.38 13.96 14.76
N GLY A 154 -11.60 13.82 14.24
CA GLY A 154 -12.74 14.68 14.53
C GLY A 154 -14.03 13.87 14.66
N THR A 155 -14.94 14.33 15.51
CA THR A 155 -16.29 13.77 15.64
C THR A 155 -17.25 14.93 15.54
N PHE A 156 -18.11 14.91 14.54
CA PHE A 156 -18.97 16.03 14.18
C PHE A 156 -20.41 15.57 14.04
N MET A 157 -21.34 16.43 14.44
CA MET A 157 -22.76 16.23 14.23
C MET A 157 -23.30 17.39 13.38
N PHE A 158 -23.75 17.06 12.17
CA PHE A 158 -24.28 18.04 11.22
C PHE A 158 -25.80 18.18 11.33
N LEU A 159 -26.26 19.29 11.89
CA LEU A 159 -27.69 19.59 12.05
C LEU A 159 -28.26 20.35 10.84
N GLY A 160 -29.55 20.20 10.55
CA GLY A 160 -30.24 20.87 9.43
C GLY A 160 -31.06 19.93 8.52
N PRO A 161 -31.81 20.45 7.55
CA PRO A 161 -32.57 19.63 6.61
C PRO A 161 -31.66 18.92 5.58
N THR A 162 -32.23 18.02 4.79
CA THR A 162 -31.55 17.43 3.63
C THR A 162 -31.29 18.50 2.57
N GLY A 163 -30.26 18.31 1.74
CA GLY A 163 -29.94 19.24 0.64
C GLY A 163 -29.08 20.45 1.01
N VAL A 164 -28.85 20.75 2.30
CA VAL A 164 -28.05 21.93 2.74
C VAL A 164 -26.52 21.76 2.61
N GLY A 165 -26.05 20.66 2.02
CA GLY A 165 -24.62 20.44 1.77
C GLY A 165 -23.85 19.61 2.81
N LYS A 166 -24.51 19.01 3.81
CA LYS A 166 -23.82 18.18 4.84
C LYS A 166 -22.98 17.05 4.25
N THR A 167 -23.60 16.25 3.39
CA THR A 167 -22.91 15.14 2.69
C THR A 167 -21.84 15.66 1.74
N HIS A 168 -22.07 16.83 1.13
CA HIS A 168 -21.09 17.45 0.24
C HIS A 168 -19.84 17.88 1.02
N LEU A 169 -20.02 18.52 2.18
CA LEU A 169 -18.92 18.89 3.08
C LEU A 169 -18.15 17.65 3.57
N ALA A 170 -18.83 16.55 3.89
CA ALA A 170 -18.15 15.29 4.25
C ALA A 170 -17.31 14.73 3.10
N LYS A 171 -17.80 14.77 1.86
CA LYS A 171 -17.04 14.37 0.65
C LYS A 171 -15.82 15.25 0.43
N LYS A 172 -15.97 16.57 0.53
CA LYS A 172 -14.86 17.53 0.39
C LYS A 172 -13.83 17.39 1.50
N LEU A 173 -14.27 17.04 2.69
CA LEU A 173 -13.38 16.71 3.79
C LEU A 173 -12.57 15.43 3.53
N ALA A 174 -13.21 14.39 2.97
CA ALA A 174 -12.52 13.17 2.57
C ALA A 174 -11.52 13.39 1.43
N GLU A 175 -11.89 14.17 0.40
CA GLU A 175 -10.97 14.58 -0.67
C GLU A 175 -9.77 15.37 -0.11
N PHE A 176 -10.02 16.33 0.78
CA PHE A 176 -8.96 17.18 1.33
C PHE A 176 -8.02 16.42 2.27
N LEU A 177 -8.57 15.59 3.17
CA LEU A 177 -7.77 14.89 4.17
C LEU A 177 -7.19 13.57 3.67
N PHE A 178 -7.85 12.94 2.70
CA PHE A 178 -7.57 11.57 2.27
C PHE A 178 -7.38 11.42 0.76
N ASP A 179 -7.23 12.54 0.03
CA ASP A 179 -6.94 12.64 -1.41
C ASP A 179 -7.97 11.97 -2.34
N SER A 180 -9.08 11.45 -1.81
CA SER A 180 -10.13 10.80 -2.58
C SER A 180 -11.48 10.84 -1.86
N HIS A 181 -12.55 11.08 -2.62
CA HIS A 181 -13.92 10.98 -2.13
C HIS A 181 -14.34 9.54 -1.78
N GLU A 182 -13.62 8.54 -2.29
CA GLU A 182 -13.81 7.13 -1.97
C GLU A 182 -13.40 6.80 -0.52
N ASN A 183 -12.65 7.69 0.14
CA ASN A 183 -12.33 7.59 1.56
C ASN A 183 -13.47 8.12 2.45
N LEU A 184 -14.71 8.09 1.95
CA LEU A 184 -15.94 8.34 2.70
C LEU A 184 -16.73 7.03 2.86
N ILE A 185 -16.79 6.53 4.09
CA ILE A 185 -17.60 5.37 4.47
C ILE A 185 -18.99 5.84 4.83
N ARG A 186 -19.94 5.77 3.89
CA ARG A 186 -21.34 6.11 4.19
C ARG A 186 -22.06 4.96 4.90
N VAL A 187 -22.70 5.25 6.02
CA VAL A 187 -23.62 4.33 6.69
C VAL A 187 -25.02 4.94 6.73
N ASP A 188 -26.01 4.22 6.19
CA ASP A 188 -27.42 4.65 6.27
C ASP A 188 -28.03 4.18 7.59
N MET A 189 -28.24 5.10 8.54
CA MET A 189 -28.82 4.77 9.85
C MET A 189 -30.27 4.24 9.75
N SER A 190 -30.96 4.46 8.63
CA SER A 190 -32.33 3.97 8.43
C SER A 190 -32.38 2.44 8.38
N GLU A 191 -31.29 1.79 7.95
CA GLU A 191 -31.15 0.32 7.92
C GLU A 191 -30.94 -0.29 9.32
N TYR A 192 -30.61 0.53 10.32
CA TYR A 192 -30.19 0.10 11.66
C TYR A 192 -31.15 0.52 12.78
N MET A 193 -32.38 0.90 12.44
CA MET A 193 -33.39 1.26 13.45
C MET A 193 -33.78 0.07 14.34
N GLU A 194 -33.71 -1.15 13.80
CA GLU A 194 -34.01 -2.37 14.54
C GLU A 194 -32.78 -2.87 15.32
N LYS A 195 -32.99 -3.25 16.58
CA LYS A 195 -31.89 -3.64 17.50
C LYS A 195 -31.01 -4.77 16.96
N PHE A 196 -31.57 -5.70 16.19
CA PHE A 196 -30.82 -6.85 15.66
C PHE A 196 -30.01 -6.51 14.40
N ASN A 197 -30.29 -5.41 13.71
CA ASN A 197 -29.49 -5.00 12.54
C ASN A 197 -28.17 -4.33 12.95
N VAL A 198 -28.07 -3.81 14.18
CA VAL A 198 -26.85 -3.17 14.71
C VAL A 198 -25.65 -4.13 14.73
N SER A 199 -25.86 -5.42 14.97
CA SER A 199 -24.79 -6.42 14.92
C SER A 199 -24.19 -6.56 13.51
N ARG A 200 -24.96 -6.31 12.45
CA ARG A 200 -24.44 -6.30 11.07
C ARG A 200 -23.49 -5.12 10.82
N LEU A 201 -23.65 -4.02 11.56
CA LEU A 201 -22.82 -2.83 11.43
C LEU A 201 -21.45 -3.01 12.09
N VAL A 202 -21.44 -3.48 13.34
CA VAL A 202 -20.22 -3.51 14.18
C VAL A 202 -19.57 -4.89 14.22
N GLY A 203 -20.36 -5.95 14.10
CA GLY A 203 -19.98 -7.34 14.31
C GLY A 203 -20.93 -8.02 15.29
N ALA A 204 -20.97 -9.35 15.27
CA ALA A 204 -21.75 -10.09 16.27
C ALA A 204 -21.17 -9.85 17.68
N PRO A 205 -21.97 -9.97 18.75
CA PRO A 205 -21.44 -9.91 20.12
C PRO A 205 -20.70 -11.21 20.51
N PRO A 206 -19.85 -11.19 21.55
CA PRO A 206 -19.14 -12.38 22.02
C PRO A 206 -20.11 -13.53 22.30
N GLY A 207 -19.80 -14.74 21.80
CA GLY A 207 -20.62 -15.94 21.97
C GLY A 207 -21.69 -16.17 20.91
N TYR A 208 -21.79 -15.31 19.89
CA TYR A 208 -22.64 -15.52 18.71
C TYR A 208 -21.80 -15.91 17.49
N VAL A 209 -22.37 -16.68 16.56
CA VAL A 209 -21.73 -17.03 15.28
C VAL A 209 -21.41 -15.74 14.52
N GLY A 210 -20.16 -15.63 14.04
CA GLY A 210 -19.66 -14.41 13.39
C GLY A 210 -19.07 -13.37 14.35
N TYR A 211 -18.79 -13.70 15.62
CA TYR A 211 -18.11 -12.78 16.54
C TYR A 211 -16.70 -12.37 16.07
N GLU A 212 -15.97 -13.30 15.45
CA GLU A 212 -14.65 -13.01 14.86
C GLU A 212 -14.75 -12.36 13.46
N GLU A 213 -15.96 -12.30 12.89
CA GLU A 213 -16.23 -11.62 11.63
C GLU A 213 -16.62 -10.16 11.93
N GLY A 214 -15.83 -9.21 11.41
CA GLY A 214 -16.15 -7.79 11.54
C GLY A 214 -17.47 -7.44 10.83
N GLY A 215 -18.20 -6.48 11.38
CA GLY A 215 -19.38 -5.89 10.74
C GLY A 215 -19.04 -4.99 9.55
N GLN A 216 -20.07 -4.52 8.85
CA GLN A 216 -19.91 -3.71 7.65
C GLN A 216 -19.10 -2.42 7.87
N LEU A 217 -19.25 -1.76 9.02
CA LEU A 217 -18.48 -0.56 9.34
C LEU A 217 -17.08 -0.92 9.79
N THR A 218 -16.94 -1.88 10.71
CA THR A 218 -15.63 -2.24 11.28
C THR A 218 -14.70 -2.80 10.22
N GLU A 219 -15.19 -3.60 9.26
CA GLU A 219 -14.38 -4.07 8.12
C GLU A 219 -14.01 -2.95 7.15
N LYS A 220 -14.93 -2.02 6.84
CA LYS A 220 -14.60 -0.88 5.97
C LYS A 220 -13.55 0.04 6.61
N VAL A 221 -13.67 0.32 7.92
CA VAL A 221 -12.69 1.11 8.67
C VAL A 221 -11.37 0.34 8.80
N ARG A 222 -11.38 -0.98 9.01
CA ARG A 222 -10.17 -1.80 9.05
C ARG A 222 -9.40 -1.77 7.74
N ARG A 223 -10.11 -1.81 6.60
CA ARG A 223 -9.50 -1.69 5.26
C ARG A 223 -9.07 -0.26 4.92
N ARG A 224 -9.76 0.75 5.44
CA ARG A 224 -9.50 2.18 5.19
C ARG A 224 -9.53 2.97 6.52
N PRO A 225 -8.48 2.85 7.35
CA PRO A 225 -8.46 3.48 8.68
C PRO A 225 -8.43 5.02 8.61
N TYR A 226 -7.92 5.56 7.52
CA TYR A 226 -7.90 6.99 7.21
C TYR A 226 -9.09 7.35 6.32
N SER A 227 -10.27 7.44 6.93
CA SER A 227 -11.53 7.73 6.23
C SER A 227 -12.42 8.66 7.04
N VAL A 228 -13.36 9.29 6.36
CA VAL A 228 -14.53 9.94 6.96
C VAL A 228 -15.64 8.91 7.03
N VAL A 229 -16.32 8.79 8.18
CA VAL A 229 -17.50 7.93 8.37
C VAL A 229 -18.75 8.79 8.49
#